data_AF-A0A1C6IF16-F1
#
_entry.id   AF-A0A1C6IF16-F1
#
_cell.length_a   1.000
_cell.length_b   1.000
_cell.length_c   1.000
_cell.angle_alpha   90.00
_cell.angle_beta   90.00
_cell.angle_gamma   90.00
#
_symmetry.space_group_name_H-M   'P 1'
#
loop_
_entity.id
_entity.type
_entity.pdbx_description
1 polymer ?
#
loop_
_entity_poly.entity_id
_entity_poly.type
_entity_poly.pdbx_seq_one_letter_code
_entity_poly.pdbx_strand_id
1 'polypeptide(L)'
;MLANVYLNEFDQEFLKRGVPCIRYADDIVLLAESKRASERLLESSTKYLEERLKLTVNREKSRTVSVFAIRNFKFLGFALGRNGKGIYVRVHTKSWKKFKSRLKELSSRKRCQSIKPSLEKIKVYARGWLNYYGIASMKNNIDDVNGWLYHRIRMCIWKQWKLPRTKKRNLIKMGIHEYYANMAANCRRGHWYCANLTTVKKAMTKERLINSGFYDLATAYQSVHVNY
;
A
#
# COMPACT_ATOMS: atom_id res chain seq x y z
N MET A 1 19.31 -22.19 -6.03
CA MET A 1 20.19 -22.45 -4.87
C MET A 1 21.63 -22.01 -5.10
N LEU A 2 22.23 -22.23 -6.28
CA LEU A 2 23.64 -21.89 -6.55
C LEU A 2 24.02 -20.42 -6.27
N ALA A 3 23.16 -19.46 -6.60
CA ALA A 3 23.42 -18.03 -6.32
C ALA A 3 23.64 -17.71 -4.83
N ASN A 4 22.93 -18.41 -3.93
CA ASN A 4 23.10 -18.21 -2.48
C ASN A 4 24.43 -18.79 -1.97
N VAL A 5 24.88 -19.91 -2.54
CA VAL A 5 26.19 -20.50 -2.20
C VAL A 5 27.31 -19.58 -2.67
N TYR A 6 27.18 -19.02 -3.88
CA TYR A 6 28.18 -18.14 -4.45
C TYR A 6 28.36 -16.83 -3.67
N LEU A 7 27.25 -16.20 -3.27
CA LEU A 7 27.28 -14.95 -2.49
C LEU A 7 27.58 -15.17 -0.99
N ASN A 8 27.64 -16.41 -0.51
CA ASN A 8 27.98 -16.69 0.88
C ASN A 8 29.40 -16.24 1.23
N GLU A 9 30.35 -16.31 0.29
CA GLU A 9 31.71 -15.81 0.50
C GLU A 9 31.73 -14.30 0.80
N PHE A 10 30.88 -13.54 0.11
CA PHE A 10 30.71 -12.11 0.36
C PHE A 10 30.16 -11.86 1.77
N ASP A 11 29.14 -12.60 2.18
CA ASP A 11 28.54 -12.46 3.51
C ASP A 11 29.58 -12.74 4.62
N GLN A 12 30.39 -13.81 4.46
CA GLN A 12 31.45 -14.18 5.39
C GLN A 12 32.56 -13.13 5.47
N GLU A 13 32.95 -12.52 4.34
CA GLU A 13 33.96 -11.47 4.31
C GLU A 13 33.53 -10.23 5.11
N PHE A 14 32.30 -9.77 4.91
CA PHE A 14 31.79 -8.58 5.62
C PHE A 14 31.44 -8.87 7.09
N LEU A 15 31.08 -10.11 7.41
CA LEU A 15 30.95 -10.57 8.79
C LEU A 15 32.30 -10.51 9.54
N LYS A 16 33.38 -11.00 8.92
CA LYS A 16 34.75 -10.91 9.50
C LYS A 16 35.21 -9.46 9.72
N ARG A 17 34.78 -8.54 8.86
CA ARG A 17 35.07 -7.09 8.97
C ARG A 17 34.20 -6.38 10.01
N GLY A 18 33.26 -7.08 10.66
CA GLY A 18 32.33 -6.49 11.62
C GLY A 18 31.31 -5.53 11.02
N VAL A 19 31.04 -5.64 9.71
CA VAL A 19 30.11 -4.76 9.00
C VAL A 19 28.73 -5.40 8.97
N PRO A 20 27.67 -4.74 9.48
CA PRO A 20 26.31 -5.28 9.38
C PRO A 20 25.88 -5.37 7.91
N CYS A 21 25.67 -6.60 7.44
CA CYS A 21 25.23 -6.91 6.09
C CYS A 21 23.84 -7.52 6.12
N ILE A 22 22.93 -6.99 5.29
CA ILE A 22 21.59 -7.53 5.07
C ILE A 22 21.48 -7.87 3.59
N ARG A 23 21.25 -9.14 3.26
CA ARG A 23 21.14 -9.61 1.88
C ARG A 23 19.80 -10.31 1.64
N TYR A 24 19.18 -10.02 0.51
CA TYR A 24 18.03 -10.74 0.00
C TYR A 24 18.21 -11.01 -1.50
N ALA A 25 18.50 -12.27 -1.86
CA ALA A 25 18.97 -12.64 -3.20
C ALA A 25 20.17 -11.75 -3.61
N ASP A 26 19.98 -10.91 -4.64
CA ASP A 26 21.01 -10.01 -5.19
C ASP A 26 20.97 -8.61 -4.57
N ASP A 27 19.93 -8.27 -3.80
CA ASP A 27 19.83 -6.99 -3.12
C ASP A 27 20.64 -7.04 -1.81
N ILE A 28 21.77 -6.34 -1.78
CA ILE A 28 22.69 -6.25 -0.63
C ILE A 28 22.62 -4.84 -0.02
N VAL A 29 22.57 -4.78 1.31
CA VAL A 29 22.65 -3.55 2.10
C VAL A 29 23.75 -3.69 3.14
N LEU A 30 24.76 -2.82 3.05
CA LEU A 30 25.79 -2.66 4.06
C LEU A 30 25.50 -1.41 4.89
N LEU A 31 25.52 -1.54 6.22
CA LEU A 31 25.26 -0.42 7.13
C LEU A 31 26.56 0.22 7.60
N ALA A 32 26.57 1.55 7.68
CA ALA A 32 27.71 2.34 8.13
C ALA A 32 27.23 3.52 8.97
N GLU A 33 28.05 3.94 9.94
CA GLU A 33 27.71 5.05 10.85
C GLU A 33 27.93 6.43 10.22
N SER A 34 28.82 6.54 9.23
CA SER A 34 29.13 7.81 8.58
C SER A 34 29.10 7.71 7.06
N LYS A 35 28.86 8.85 6.40
CA LYS A 35 28.87 8.95 4.94
C LYS A 35 30.22 8.49 4.36
N ARG A 36 31.34 8.95 4.93
CA ARG A 36 32.69 8.56 4.52
C ARG A 36 32.91 7.05 4.65
N ALA A 37 32.45 6.44 5.75
CA ALA A 37 32.53 4.99 5.92
C ALA A 37 31.67 4.26 4.88
N SER A 38 30.48 4.77 4.57
CA SER A 38 29.61 4.17 3.54
C SER A 38 30.20 4.23 2.14
N GLU A 39 30.90 5.31 1.78
CA GLU A 39 31.57 5.47 0.47
C GLU A 39 32.74 4.49 0.34
N ARG A 40 33.56 4.40 1.39
CA ARG A 40 34.66 3.41 1.46
C ARG A 40 34.12 1.97 1.38
N LEU A 41 33.01 1.68 2.07
CA LEU A 41 32.39 0.36 2.02
C LEU A 41 31.90 0.04 0.61
N LEU A 42 31.21 0.97 -0.04
CA LEU A 42 30.71 0.80 -1.42
C LEU A 42 31.85 0.50 -2.40
N GLU A 43 32.96 1.24 -2.32
CA GLU A 43 34.13 1.00 -3.16
C GLU A 43 34.73 -0.38 -2.88
N SER A 44 34.97 -0.70 -1.61
CA SER A 44 35.58 -1.98 -1.20
C SER A 44 34.71 -3.19 -1.54
N SER A 45 33.38 -3.08 -1.43
CA SER A 45 32.44 -4.14 -1.76
C SER A 45 32.34 -4.34 -3.26
N THR A 46 32.33 -3.25 -4.03
CA THR A 46 32.31 -3.32 -5.50
C THR A 46 33.56 -4.00 -6.02
N LYS A 47 34.73 -3.62 -5.49
CA LYS A 47 36.02 -4.25 -5.84
C LYS A 47 36.02 -5.74 -5.53
N TYR A 48 35.52 -6.14 -4.36
CA TYR A 48 35.43 -7.56 -4.00
C TYR A 48 34.51 -8.35 -4.94
N LEU A 49 33.33 -7.82 -5.26
CA LEU A 49 32.37 -8.45 -6.16
C LEU A 49 32.94 -8.58 -7.58
N GLU A 50 33.54 -7.53 -8.12
CA GLU A 50 34.07 -7.51 -9.50
C GLU A 50 35.38 -8.32 -9.62
N GLU A 51 36.30 -8.24 -8.66
CA GLU A 51 37.62 -8.86 -8.79
C GLU A 51 37.66 -10.31 -8.30
N ARG A 52 36.98 -10.63 -7.18
CA ARG A 52 37.03 -11.96 -6.55
C ARG A 52 35.90 -12.84 -7.05
N LEU A 53 34.67 -12.34 -6.97
CA LEU A 53 33.47 -13.06 -7.40
C LEU A 53 33.14 -12.87 -8.89
N LYS A 54 33.92 -12.07 -9.63
CA LYS A 54 33.73 -11.85 -11.08
C LYS A 54 32.29 -11.45 -11.45
N LEU A 55 31.60 -10.72 -10.58
CA LEU A 55 30.23 -10.24 -10.78
C LEU A 55 30.24 -8.75 -11.17
N THR A 56 29.50 -8.41 -12.21
CA THR A 56 29.33 -7.01 -12.63
C THR A 56 28.31 -6.30 -11.75
N VAL A 57 28.72 -5.23 -11.07
CA VAL A 57 27.84 -4.45 -10.20
C VAL A 57 27.07 -3.39 -11.00
N ASN A 58 25.76 -3.29 -10.77
CA ASN A 58 24.96 -2.21 -11.34
C ASN A 58 25.24 -0.89 -10.59
N ARG A 59 26.14 -0.08 -11.15
CA ARG A 59 26.57 1.21 -10.55
C ARG A 59 25.49 2.28 -10.51
N GLU A 60 24.47 2.21 -11.36
CA GLU A 60 23.33 3.15 -11.31
C GLU A 60 22.41 2.89 -10.10
N LYS A 61 22.26 1.62 -9.73
CA LYS A 61 21.43 1.21 -8.58
C LYS A 61 22.21 1.26 -7.27
N SER A 62 23.51 1.02 -7.31
CA SER A 62 24.40 0.97 -6.15
C SER A 62 24.80 2.38 -5.72
N ARG A 63 24.43 2.77 -4.49
CA ARG A 63 24.69 4.12 -3.98
C ARG A 63 24.72 4.15 -2.47
N THR A 64 25.43 5.14 -1.94
CA THR A 64 25.38 5.50 -0.53
C THR A 64 24.16 6.38 -0.27
N VAL A 65 23.29 5.92 0.64
CA VAL A 65 22.10 6.67 1.04
C VAL A 65 21.90 6.55 2.54
N SER A 66 21.41 7.63 3.17
CA SER A 66 20.95 7.53 4.55
C SER A 66 19.76 6.57 4.62
N VAL A 67 19.76 5.68 5.62
CA VAL A 67 18.68 4.73 5.87
C VAL A 67 17.34 5.45 6.17
N PHE A 68 17.42 6.69 6.69
CA PHE A 68 16.26 7.55 6.94
C PHE A 68 15.86 8.42 5.75
N ALA A 69 16.59 8.37 4.63
CA ALA A 69 16.29 9.18 3.47
C ALA A 69 14.94 8.78 2.87
N ILE A 70 13.95 9.67 2.98
CA ILE A 70 12.55 9.35 2.73
C ILE A 70 12.29 8.81 1.32
N ARG A 71 13.02 9.35 0.34
CA ARG A 71 12.85 9.09 -1.10
C ARG A 71 13.88 8.12 -1.67
N ASN A 72 15.04 8.00 -1.03
CA ASN A 72 16.23 7.44 -1.66
C ASN A 72 16.59 6.04 -1.15
N PHE A 73 16.23 5.71 0.10
CA PHE A 73 16.41 4.35 0.62
C PHE A 73 15.11 3.53 0.49
N LYS A 74 15.22 2.38 -0.17
CA LYS A 74 14.17 1.39 -0.34
C LYS A 74 14.80 0.01 -0.31
N PHE A 75 14.37 -0.84 0.62
CA PHE A 75 14.77 -2.25 0.65
C PHE A 75 13.52 -3.11 0.74
N LEU A 76 13.35 -4.06 -0.20
CA LEU A 76 12.18 -4.94 -0.30
C LEU A 76 10.80 -4.23 -0.27
N GLY A 77 10.74 -2.95 -0.66
CA GLY A 77 9.51 -2.16 -0.62
C GLY A 77 9.24 -1.46 0.72
N PHE A 78 10.12 -1.62 1.69
CA PHE A 78 10.13 -0.90 2.96
C PHE A 78 11.15 0.23 2.95
N ALA A 79 11.01 1.12 3.92
CA ALA A 79 11.99 2.13 4.29
C ALA A 79 11.92 2.33 5.81
N LEU A 80 12.91 3.00 6.40
CA LEU A 80 12.84 3.40 7.80
C LEU A 80 12.32 4.83 7.93
N GLY A 81 11.63 5.07 9.04
CA GLY A 81 11.26 6.38 9.53
C GLY A 81 11.83 6.59 10.93
N ARG A 82 11.99 7.84 11.32
CA ARG A 82 12.39 8.24 12.67
C ARG A 82 11.44 9.30 13.17
N ASN A 83 10.91 9.13 14.37
CA ASN A 83 10.08 10.10 15.06
C ASN A 83 10.57 10.25 16.52
N GLY A 84 9.90 11.08 17.32
CA GLY A 84 10.25 11.29 18.73
C GLY A 84 10.15 10.04 19.62
N LYS A 85 9.53 8.95 19.15
CA LYS A 85 9.42 7.66 19.86
C LYS A 85 10.45 6.63 19.39
N GLY A 86 11.28 6.95 18.39
CA GLY A 86 12.34 6.08 17.88
C GLY A 86 12.24 5.78 16.39
N ILE A 87 12.86 4.68 15.98
CA ILE A 87 12.91 4.19 14.60
C ILE A 87 11.73 3.26 14.35
N TYR A 88 11.09 3.38 13.20
CA TYR A 88 9.99 2.51 12.81
C TYR A 88 10.08 2.13 11.34
N VAL A 89 9.52 0.95 11.00
CA VAL A 89 9.41 0.48 9.62
C VAL A 89 8.21 1.15 8.95
N ARG A 90 8.40 1.66 7.73
CA ARG A 90 7.34 2.24 6.91
C ARG A 90 7.35 1.65 5.51
N VAL A 91 6.19 1.70 4.85
CA VAL A 91 6.09 1.30 3.45
C VAL A 91 6.70 2.37 2.56
N HIS A 92 7.52 1.96 1.59
CA HIS A 92 8.13 2.89 0.65
C HIS A 92 7.06 3.55 -0.25
N THR A 93 7.25 4.83 -0.57
CA THR A 93 6.29 5.65 -1.32
C THR A 93 5.89 5.04 -2.68
N LYS A 94 6.83 4.40 -3.39
CA LYS A 94 6.54 3.69 -4.66
C LYS A 94 5.58 2.51 -4.45
N SER A 95 5.79 1.69 -3.42
CA SER A 95 4.92 0.55 -3.10
C SER A 95 3.52 1.03 -2.70
N TRP A 96 3.46 2.10 -1.91
CA TRP A 96 2.20 2.73 -1.53
C TRP A 96 1.42 3.29 -2.72
N LYS A 97 2.09 4.00 -3.64
CA LYS A 97 1.48 4.50 -4.88
C LYS A 97 0.94 3.35 -5.73
N LYS A 98 1.68 2.24 -5.86
CA LYS A 98 1.24 1.03 -6.57
C LYS A 98 -0.02 0.44 -5.94
N PHE A 99 -0.06 0.35 -4.61
CA PHE A 99 -1.23 -0.12 -3.85
C PHE A 99 -2.48 0.72 -4.14
N LYS A 100 -2.38 2.04 -3.95
CA LYS A 100 -3.50 2.96 -4.20
C LYS A 100 -3.94 2.97 -5.67
N SER A 101 -2.99 2.87 -6.61
CA SER A 101 -3.31 2.76 -8.05
C SER A 101 -4.09 1.48 -8.36
N ARG A 102 -3.66 0.34 -7.83
CA ARG A 102 -4.35 -0.92 -8.05
C ARG A 102 -5.75 -0.93 -7.45
N LEU A 103 -5.92 -0.38 -6.25
CA LEU A 103 -7.25 -0.18 -5.67
C LEU A 103 -8.13 0.74 -6.52
N LYS A 104 -7.56 1.82 -7.09
CA LYS A 104 -8.25 2.75 -8.00
C LYS A 104 -8.79 2.03 -9.25
N GLU A 105 -7.99 1.13 -9.83
CA GLU A 105 -8.37 0.31 -10.99
C GLU A 105 -9.49 -0.67 -10.65
N LEU A 106 -9.36 -1.40 -9.53
CA LEU A 106 -10.34 -2.39 -9.10
C LEU A 106 -11.69 -1.75 -8.71
N SER A 107 -11.64 -0.55 -8.12
CA SER A 107 -12.81 0.29 -7.81
C SER A 107 -13.09 1.34 -8.89
N SER A 108 -12.77 1.04 -10.16
CA SER A 108 -13.05 1.94 -11.27
C SER A 108 -14.52 1.87 -11.67
N ARG A 109 -15.18 3.04 -11.75
CA ARG A 109 -16.55 3.16 -12.26
C ARG A 109 -16.74 2.61 -13.69
N LYS A 110 -15.66 2.47 -14.48
CA LYS A 110 -15.72 1.88 -15.84
C LYS A 110 -15.71 0.34 -15.81
N ARG A 111 -15.01 -0.25 -14.83
CA ARG A 111 -14.77 -1.70 -14.73
C ARG A 111 -15.72 -2.39 -13.76
N CYS A 112 -16.18 -1.69 -12.74
CA CYS A 112 -17.13 -2.17 -11.75
C CYS A 112 -18.55 -2.15 -12.34
N GLN A 113 -18.87 -3.18 -13.13
CA GLN A 113 -20.23 -3.42 -13.66
C GLN A 113 -21.12 -4.09 -12.63
N SER A 114 -20.53 -4.95 -11.78
CA SER A 114 -21.15 -5.56 -10.61
C SER A 114 -20.29 -5.34 -9.38
N ILE A 115 -20.92 -5.00 -8.25
CA ILE A 115 -20.21 -4.61 -7.04
C ILE A 115 -19.57 -5.80 -6.33
N LYS A 116 -20.28 -6.94 -6.20
CA LYS A 116 -19.80 -8.10 -5.44
C LYS A 116 -18.48 -8.68 -6.00
N PRO A 117 -18.34 -8.95 -7.31
CA PRO A 117 -17.07 -9.44 -7.85
C PRO A 117 -15.93 -8.43 -7.72
N SER A 118 -16.23 -7.13 -7.79
CA SER A 118 -15.23 -6.08 -7.56
C SER A 118 -14.77 -6.05 -6.11
N LEU A 119 -15.68 -6.22 -5.14
CA LEU A 119 -15.34 -6.28 -3.71
C LEU A 119 -14.46 -7.49 -3.41
N GLU A 120 -14.76 -8.66 -3.98
CA GLU A 120 -13.93 -9.86 -3.78
C GLU A 120 -12.52 -9.68 -4.36
N LYS A 121 -12.38 -9.11 -5.56
CA LYS A 121 -11.06 -8.80 -6.14
C LYS A 121 -10.27 -7.82 -5.29
N ILE A 122 -10.94 -6.82 -4.70
CA ILE A 122 -10.33 -5.85 -3.79
C ILE A 122 -9.87 -6.56 -2.51
N LYS A 123 -10.72 -7.43 -1.94
CA LYS A 123 -10.43 -8.21 -0.74
C LYS A 123 -9.19 -9.08 -0.92
N VAL A 124 -9.14 -9.91 -1.96
CA VAL A 124 -7.99 -10.80 -2.24
C VAL A 124 -6.69 -9.99 -2.39
N TYR A 125 -6.74 -8.91 -3.16
CA TYR A 125 -5.58 -8.05 -3.37
C TYR A 125 -5.11 -7.36 -2.08
N ALA A 126 -6.05 -6.75 -1.34
CA ALA A 126 -5.76 -6.03 -0.11
C ALA A 126 -5.24 -6.95 0.99
N ARG A 127 -5.82 -8.15 1.12
CA ARG A 127 -5.37 -9.16 2.08
C ARG A 127 -3.92 -9.56 1.83
N GLY A 128 -3.57 -9.93 0.60
CA GLY A 128 -2.19 -10.27 0.26
C GLY A 128 -1.21 -9.12 0.50
N TRP A 129 -1.63 -7.89 0.19
CA TRP A 129 -0.82 -6.71 0.42
C TRP A 129 -0.61 -6.42 1.92
N LEU A 130 -1.66 -6.51 2.73
CA LEU A 130 -1.59 -6.30 4.18
C LEU A 130 -0.79 -7.40 4.87
N ASN A 131 -0.87 -8.65 4.42
CA ASN A 131 -0.05 -9.73 4.99
C ASN A 131 1.44 -9.46 4.80
N TYR A 132 1.85 -8.93 3.64
CA TYR A 132 3.25 -8.60 3.37
C TYR A 132 3.71 -7.32 4.09
N TYR A 133 2.92 -6.24 4.00
CA TYR A 133 3.30 -4.93 4.55
C TYR A 133 2.84 -4.69 5.99
N GLY A 134 2.17 -5.66 6.64
CA GLY A 134 1.54 -5.51 7.95
C GLY A 134 2.49 -5.17 9.09
N ILE A 135 3.78 -5.52 8.95
CA ILE A 135 4.85 -5.15 9.87
C ILE A 135 5.13 -3.64 9.89
N ALA A 136 4.77 -2.90 8.82
CA ALA A 136 5.01 -1.47 8.75
C ALA A 136 4.01 -0.67 9.60
N SER A 137 4.49 0.41 10.20
CA SER A 137 3.64 1.42 10.83
C SER A 137 2.97 2.27 9.75
N MET A 138 1.67 2.04 9.55
CA MET A 138 0.89 2.68 8.47
C MET A 138 -0.58 2.93 8.85
N LYS A 139 -0.94 2.96 10.14
CA LYS A 139 -2.32 3.13 10.63
C LYS A 139 -3.06 4.29 9.96
N ASN A 140 -2.55 5.51 10.09
CA ASN A 140 -3.19 6.72 9.54
C ASN A 140 -3.33 6.63 8.01
N ASN A 141 -2.29 6.16 7.33
CA ASN A 141 -2.28 5.99 5.89
C ASN A 141 -3.33 4.96 5.42
N ILE A 142 -3.50 3.86 6.16
CA ILE A 142 -4.54 2.86 5.89
C ILE A 142 -5.92 3.44 6.12
N ASP A 143 -6.14 4.20 7.19
CA ASP A 143 -7.43 4.84 7.48
C ASP A 143 -7.85 5.81 6.35
N ASP A 144 -6.91 6.61 5.85
CA ASP A 144 -7.12 7.50 4.71
C ASP A 144 -7.52 6.75 3.44
N VAL A 145 -6.79 5.68 3.11
CA VAL A 145 -7.09 4.85 1.94
C VAL A 145 -8.41 4.11 2.11
N ASN A 146 -8.72 3.65 3.32
CA ASN A 146 -9.98 2.97 3.64
C ASN A 146 -11.17 3.91 3.43
N GLY A 147 -11.12 5.12 3.99
CA GLY A 147 -12.16 6.14 3.78
C GLY A 147 -12.34 6.51 2.31
N TRP A 148 -11.23 6.69 1.58
CA TRP A 148 -11.24 6.93 0.14
C TRP A 148 -11.86 5.76 -0.64
N LEU A 149 -11.57 4.52 -0.25
CA LEU A 149 -12.09 3.31 -0.90
C LEU A 149 -13.60 3.15 -0.66
N TYR A 150 -14.09 3.38 0.56
CA TYR A 150 -15.52 3.44 0.85
C TYR A 150 -16.24 4.45 -0.05
N HIS A 151 -15.67 5.64 -0.21
CA HIS A 151 -16.24 6.67 -1.09
C HIS A 151 -16.30 6.20 -2.55
N ARG A 152 -15.26 5.53 -3.04
CA ARG A 152 -15.24 4.96 -4.40
C ARG A 152 -16.30 3.89 -4.62
N ILE A 153 -16.49 3.01 -3.65
CA ILE A 153 -17.51 1.96 -3.72
C ILE A 153 -18.92 2.58 -3.75
N ARG A 154 -19.20 3.59 -2.92
CA ARG A 154 -20.45 4.37 -2.99
C ARG A 154 -20.65 4.99 -4.37
N MET A 155 -19.60 5.56 -4.96
CA MET A 155 -19.65 6.12 -6.31
C MET A 155 -19.96 5.05 -7.37
N CYS A 156 -19.37 3.85 -7.28
CA CYS A 156 -19.69 2.75 -8.19
C CYS A 156 -21.16 2.31 -8.07
N ILE A 157 -21.66 2.13 -6.85
CA ILE A 157 -23.08 1.79 -6.58
C ILE A 157 -24.00 2.88 -7.13
N TRP A 158 -23.67 4.15 -6.87
CA TRP A 158 -24.45 5.29 -7.36
C TRP A 158 -24.53 5.34 -8.89
N LYS A 159 -23.42 5.02 -9.57
CA LYS A 159 -23.38 4.91 -11.03
C LYS A 159 -24.22 3.73 -11.52
N GLN A 160 -24.19 2.60 -10.82
CA GLN A 160 -24.94 1.40 -11.18
C GLN A 160 -26.45 1.65 -11.19
N TRP A 161 -26.95 2.55 -10.32
CA TRP A 161 -28.36 2.92 -10.28
C TRP A 161 -28.85 3.74 -11.48
N LYS A 162 -27.97 4.14 -12.42
CA LYS A 162 -28.25 4.81 -13.72
C LYS A 162 -29.31 5.94 -13.68
N LEU A 163 -30.59 5.59 -13.55
CA LEU A 163 -31.75 6.48 -13.59
C LEU A 163 -32.11 7.09 -12.22
N PRO A 164 -32.62 8.34 -12.17
CA PRO A 164 -33.10 8.97 -10.93
C PRO A 164 -34.16 8.14 -10.20
N ARG A 165 -35.13 7.56 -10.93
CA ARG A 165 -36.17 6.69 -10.35
C ARG A 165 -35.59 5.52 -9.55
N THR A 166 -34.54 4.89 -10.09
CA THR A 166 -33.88 3.75 -9.45
C THR A 166 -33.05 4.17 -8.25
N LYS A 167 -32.36 5.33 -8.34
CA LYS A 167 -31.65 5.93 -7.21
C LYS A 167 -32.61 6.23 -6.05
N LYS A 168 -33.74 6.91 -6.32
CA LYS A 168 -34.78 7.22 -5.33
C LYS A 168 -35.31 5.94 -4.67
N ARG A 169 -35.73 4.96 -5.48
CA ARG A 169 -36.25 3.66 -4.98
C ARG A 169 -35.25 2.95 -4.08
N ASN A 170 -33.99 2.88 -4.47
CA ASN A 170 -32.96 2.20 -3.68
C ASN A 170 -32.62 2.95 -2.38
N LEU A 171 -32.62 4.29 -2.40
CA LEU A 171 -32.45 5.10 -1.19
C LEU A 171 -33.60 4.90 -0.20
N ILE A 172 -34.85 4.88 -0.69
CA ILE A 172 -36.04 4.62 0.15
C ILE A 172 -35.98 3.21 0.74
N LYS A 173 -35.63 2.20 -0.08
CA LYS A 173 -35.40 0.82 0.39
C LYS A 173 -34.32 0.74 1.48
N MET A 174 -33.37 1.68 1.46
CA MET A 174 -32.31 1.83 2.45
C MET A 174 -32.74 2.66 3.68
N GLY A 175 -34.01 3.06 3.81
CA GLY A 175 -34.55 3.79 4.97
C GLY A 175 -34.42 5.31 4.89
N ILE A 176 -34.15 5.87 3.70
CA ILE A 176 -34.12 7.32 3.52
C ILE A 176 -35.54 7.84 3.24
N HIS A 177 -35.96 8.87 3.97
CA HIS A 177 -37.23 9.57 3.73
C HIS A 177 -37.35 10.06 2.28
N GLU A 178 -38.54 9.92 1.70
CA GLU A 178 -38.79 10.13 0.28
C GLU A 178 -38.31 11.50 -0.23
N TYR A 179 -38.56 12.55 0.54
CA TYR A 179 -38.12 13.92 0.23
C TYR A 179 -36.61 13.99 -0.03
N TYR A 180 -35.79 13.52 0.91
CA TYR A 180 -34.32 13.53 0.78
C TYR A 180 -33.82 12.58 -0.30
N ALA A 181 -34.49 11.44 -0.47
CA ALA A 181 -34.18 10.50 -1.54
C ALA A 181 -34.40 11.13 -2.92
N ASN A 182 -35.49 11.88 -3.09
CA ASN A 182 -35.82 12.58 -4.33
C ASN A 182 -34.80 13.69 -4.64
N MET A 183 -34.41 14.50 -3.65
CA MET A 183 -33.38 15.52 -3.80
C MET A 183 -32.03 14.92 -4.24
N ALA A 184 -31.59 13.85 -3.56
CA ALA A 184 -30.32 13.21 -3.88
C ALA A 184 -30.34 12.54 -5.26
N ALA A 185 -31.44 11.88 -5.62
CA ALA A 185 -31.58 11.16 -6.89
C ALA A 185 -31.50 12.07 -8.12
N ASN A 186 -32.05 13.29 -8.02
CA ASN A 186 -32.08 14.29 -9.08
C ASN A 186 -30.87 15.26 -9.05
N CYS A 187 -29.88 15.01 -8.20
CA CYS A 187 -28.69 15.84 -8.15
C CYS A 187 -27.92 15.80 -9.48
N ARG A 188 -27.72 16.97 -10.10
CA ARG A 188 -27.02 17.13 -11.40
C ARG A 188 -25.48 17.14 -11.28
N ARG A 189 -24.93 17.01 -10.07
CA ARG A 189 -23.48 16.98 -9.84
C ARG A 189 -22.89 15.62 -10.22
N GLY A 190 -21.56 15.57 -10.36
CA GLY A 190 -20.85 14.36 -10.72
C GLY A 190 -20.98 13.23 -9.69
N HIS A 191 -20.80 11.98 -10.12
CA HIS A 191 -20.95 10.78 -9.28
C HIS A 191 -20.11 10.81 -7.99
N TRP A 192 -18.89 11.36 -8.06
CA TRP A 192 -18.02 11.54 -6.89
C TRP A 192 -18.66 12.47 -5.86
N TYR A 193 -19.19 13.60 -6.31
CA TYR A 193 -19.90 14.52 -5.43
C TYR A 193 -21.15 13.85 -4.82
N CYS A 194 -21.97 13.20 -5.65
CA CYS A 194 -23.20 12.57 -5.18
C CYS A 194 -22.95 11.46 -4.15
N ALA A 195 -21.87 10.69 -4.31
CA ALA A 195 -21.45 9.69 -3.33
C ALA A 195 -21.06 10.29 -1.97
N ASN A 196 -20.76 11.60 -1.91
CA ASN A 196 -20.43 12.31 -0.69
C ASN A 196 -21.64 12.95 0.01
N LEU A 197 -22.81 13.00 -0.65
CA LEU A 197 -24.02 13.57 -0.06
C LEU A 197 -24.37 12.89 1.26
N THR A 198 -24.80 13.67 2.25
CA THR A 198 -25.21 13.16 3.56
C THR A 198 -26.27 12.07 3.43
N THR A 199 -27.25 12.26 2.54
CA THR A 199 -28.28 11.26 2.21
C THR A 199 -27.68 9.94 1.76
N VAL A 200 -26.68 9.99 0.87
CA VAL A 200 -26.04 8.80 0.32
C VAL A 200 -25.14 8.12 1.34
N LYS A 201 -24.43 8.88 2.18
CA LYS A 201 -23.64 8.34 3.31
C LYS A 201 -24.52 7.68 4.36
N LYS A 202 -25.67 8.28 4.69
CA LYS A 202 -26.67 7.70 5.60
C LYS A 202 -27.28 6.42 5.04
N ALA A 203 -27.55 6.38 3.73
CA ALA A 203 -28.09 5.17 3.09
C ALA A 203 -27.06 4.03 3.02
N MET A 204 -25.83 4.34 2.61
CA MET A 204 -24.73 3.41 2.42
C MET A 204 -23.70 3.54 3.55
N THR A 205 -24.10 3.21 4.78
CA THR A 205 -23.20 3.23 5.96
C THR A 205 -22.00 2.29 5.79
N LYS A 206 -20.95 2.48 6.60
CA LYS A 206 -19.79 1.57 6.59
C LYS A 206 -20.22 0.14 6.89
N GLU A 207 -21.02 -0.05 7.94
CA GLU A 207 -21.58 -1.34 8.36
C GLU A 207 -22.33 -2.05 7.24
N ARG A 208 -23.23 -1.35 6.53
CA ARG A 208 -23.97 -1.96 5.41
C ARG A 208 -23.05 -2.40 4.29
N LEU A 209 -21.99 -1.63 4.01
CA LEU A 209 -21.02 -1.99 2.99
C LEU A 209 -20.19 -3.21 3.43
N ILE A 210 -19.75 -3.26 4.69
CA ILE A 210 -19.05 -4.41 5.28
C ILE A 210 -19.93 -5.66 5.18
N ASN A 211 -21.18 -5.59 5.63
CA ASN A 211 -22.15 -6.69 5.56
C ASN A 211 -22.42 -7.14 4.12
N SER A 212 -22.21 -6.26 3.14
CA SER A 212 -22.33 -6.57 1.71
C SER A 212 -21.05 -7.17 1.10
N GLY A 213 -20.02 -7.41 1.90
CA GLY A 213 -18.74 -7.99 1.50
C GLY A 213 -17.60 -6.99 1.28
N PHE A 214 -17.74 -5.73 1.72
CA PHE A 214 -16.62 -4.78 1.68
C PHE A 214 -15.53 -5.19 2.67
N TYR A 215 -14.29 -5.26 2.19
CA TYR A 215 -13.13 -5.59 3.01
C TYR A 215 -12.57 -4.33 3.69
N ASP A 216 -12.83 -4.19 4.99
CA ASP A 216 -12.38 -3.05 5.78
C ASP A 216 -10.87 -3.11 6.04
N LEU A 217 -10.12 -2.18 5.42
CA LEU A 217 -8.66 -2.20 5.46
C LEU A 217 -8.11 -1.88 6.86
N ALA A 218 -8.81 -1.04 7.63
CA ALA A 218 -8.36 -0.63 8.96
C ALA A 218 -8.47 -1.77 9.96
N THR A 219 -9.61 -2.46 9.97
CA THR A 219 -9.84 -3.66 10.79
C THR A 219 -8.87 -4.78 10.41
N ALA A 220 -8.70 -5.02 9.11
CA ALA A 220 -7.75 -6.02 8.61
C ALA A 220 -6.30 -5.68 9.01
N TYR A 221 -5.89 -4.41 8.89
CA TYR A 221 -4.56 -3.98 9.32
C TYR A 221 -4.34 -4.21 10.81
N GLN A 222 -5.30 -3.85 11.67
CA GLN A 222 -5.20 -4.10 13.11
C GLN A 222 -5.03 -5.60 13.41
N SER A 223 -5.81 -6.46 12.75
CA SER A 223 -5.70 -7.91 12.96
C SER A 223 -4.33 -8.49 12.57
N VAL A 224 -3.68 -7.94 11.54
CA VAL A 224 -2.36 -8.39 11.09
C VAL A 224 -1.26 -7.78 11.95
N HIS A 225 -1.41 -6.51 12.34
CA HIS A 225 -0.39 -5.78 13.09
C HIS A 225 -0.26 -6.24 14.54
N VAL A 226 -1.32 -6.75 15.15
CA VAL A 226 -1.27 -7.36 16.50
C VAL A 226 -0.45 -8.65 16.52
N ASN A 227 -0.25 -9.30 15.37
CA ASN A 227 0.55 -10.53 15.27
C ASN A 227 2.07 -10.26 15.10
N TYR A 228 2.51 -8.99 15.17
CA TYR A 228 3.92 -8.57 15.09
C TYR A 228 4.30 -7.75 16.32
#